data_AF-A0A7Y5ZE33-F1
#
_entry.id   AF-A0A7Y5ZE33-F1
#
_cell.length_a   1.000
_cell.length_b   1.000
_cell.length_c   1.000
_cell.angle_alpha   90.00
_cell.angle_beta   90.00
_cell.angle_gamma   90.00
#
_symmetry.space_group_name_H-M   'P 1'
#
loop_
_entity.id
_entity.type
_entity.pdbx_description
1 polymer ?
#
loop_
_entity_poly.entity_id
_entity_poly.type
_entity_poly.pdbx_seq_one_letter_code
_entity_poly.pdbx_strand_id
1 'polypeptide(L)'
;MSNRAVRLSAALGVAASLIVGLSACTPPGGDPRPATSAATGSSPIPTGSKSPEAAVETPAPTIEPVLVVAAVDVDGAHVTASGYVQGVIEDGGRCTFTFTRTGSAPVSVDHEGAADRLTTSCGTVQPDASRFARGTWSVTLGYTSGGRGYESAPVQLEVP
;
A
#
# COMPACT_ATOMS: atom_id res chain seq x y z
N MET A 1 22.71 -41.05 16.05
CA MET A 1 22.82 -41.89 14.83
C MET A 1 22.24 -41.11 13.66
N SER A 2 23.02 -41.01 12.61
CA SER A 2 22.80 -40.23 11.39
C SER A 2 21.91 -41.02 10.42
N ASN A 3 20.82 -40.43 9.90
CA ASN A 3 20.13 -40.99 8.74
C ASN A 3 20.50 -40.18 7.49
N ARG A 4 21.20 -40.85 6.59
CA ARG A 4 21.80 -40.36 5.36
C ARG A 4 20.74 -39.98 4.31
N ALA A 5 21.06 -38.92 3.57
CA ALA A 5 20.56 -38.55 2.24
C ALA A 5 20.79 -39.66 1.18
N VAL A 6 20.40 -39.38 -0.09
CA VAL A 6 20.80 -40.00 -1.41
C VAL A 6 19.54 -40.56 -2.15
N ARG A 7 19.09 -40.22 -3.38
CA ARG A 7 19.57 -39.58 -4.65
C ARG A 7 18.35 -38.95 -5.38
N LEU A 8 18.42 -37.84 -6.12
CA LEU A 8 19.01 -37.59 -7.46
C LEU A 8 18.55 -38.54 -8.60
N SER A 9 17.72 -38.02 -9.50
CA SER A 9 17.51 -38.40 -10.92
C SER A 9 16.83 -37.18 -11.58
N ALA A 10 17.48 -36.31 -12.36
CA ALA A 10 17.93 -36.46 -13.76
C ALA A 10 16.83 -36.97 -14.70
N ALA A 11 16.54 -36.46 -15.90
CA ALA A 11 16.92 -35.29 -16.69
C ALA A 11 16.10 -35.39 -18.02
N LEU A 12 16.24 -34.39 -18.91
CA LEU A 12 15.74 -34.31 -20.31
C LEU A 12 14.23 -34.05 -20.46
N GLY A 13 13.72 -33.13 -21.27
CA GLY A 13 14.19 -32.39 -22.47
C GLY A 13 12.90 -32.16 -23.29
N VAL A 14 12.67 -31.06 -24.02
CA VAL A 14 13.24 -30.71 -25.32
C VAL A 14 12.41 -29.55 -25.90
N ALA A 15 13.10 -28.62 -26.59
CA ALA A 15 12.73 -27.71 -27.69
C ALA A 15 11.49 -26.80 -27.55
N ALA A 16 11.63 -25.47 -27.48
CA ALA A 16 12.10 -24.52 -28.50
C ALA A 16 11.07 -24.21 -29.59
N SER A 17 11.03 -22.91 -29.97
CA SER A 17 10.49 -22.33 -31.22
C SER A 17 9.02 -21.88 -31.12
N LEU A 18 8.55 -20.69 -31.50
CA LEU A 18 8.94 -19.78 -32.59
C LEU A 18 8.11 -18.45 -32.55
N ILE A 19 8.72 -17.35 -33.03
CA ILE A 19 8.14 -16.21 -33.81
C ILE A 19 7.51 -14.99 -33.07
N VAL A 20 8.38 -13.99 -32.90
CA VAL A 20 8.26 -12.55 -33.23
C VAL A 20 6.97 -12.10 -33.96
N GLY A 21 6.26 -11.13 -33.37
CA GLY A 21 5.28 -10.29 -34.07
C GLY A 21 5.55 -8.80 -33.83
N LEU A 22 6.40 -8.19 -34.67
CA LEU A 22 6.44 -6.74 -34.83
C LEU A 22 5.19 -6.31 -35.61
N SER A 23 4.42 -5.36 -35.08
CA SER A 23 3.45 -4.60 -35.86
C SER A 23 3.75 -3.12 -35.68
N ALA A 24 4.57 -2.61 -36.58
CA ALA A 24 4.71 -1.19 -36.85
C ALA A 24 3.68 -0.81 -37.92
N CYS A 25 2.86 0.20 -37.64
CA CYS A 25 2.09 0.92 -38.65
C CYS A 25 2.10 2.42 -38.32
N THR A 26 3.01 3.14 -38.96
CA THR A 26 2.96 4.59 -39.20
C THR A 26 2.04 4.84 -40.39
N PRO A 27 1.20 5.91 -40.41
CA PRO A 27 1.44 7.00 -41.36
C PRO A 27 0.95 8.38 -40.79
N PRO A 28 0.87 9.47 -41.58
CA PRO A 28 1.94 10.45 -41.74
C PRO A 28 1.50 11.90 -41.39
N GLY A 29 2.48 12.81 -41.33
CA GLY A 29 2.35 14.17 -41.88
C GLY A 29 1.33 15.13 -41.23
N GLY A 30 1.86 16.03 -40.39
CA GLY A 30 1.19 17.25 -39.95
C GLY A 30 2.22 18.31 -39.58
N ASP A 31 2.75 18.98 -40.60
CA ASP A 31 3.67 20.12 -40.51
C ASP A 31 3.02 21.36 -39.82
N PRO A 32 3.82 22.38 -39.46
CA PRO A 32 3.64 23.16 -38.23
C PRO A 32 2.70 24.35 -38.40
N ARG A 33 2.11 24.80 -37.29
CA ARG A 33 1.47 26.12 -37.19
C ARG A 33 2.30 27.03 -36.29
N PRO A 34 3.06 28.00 -36.83
CA PRO A 34 3.48 29.17 -36.09
C PRO A 34 2.52 30.33 -36.35
N ALA A 35 1.90 30.87 -35.30
CA ALA A 35 1.47 32.27 -35.19
C ALA A 35 0.84 32.45 -33.79
N THR A 36 1.59 33.03 -32.85
CA THR A 36 1.54 34.48 -32.54
C THR A 36 0.29 34.85 -31.74
N SER A 37 0.46 35.12 -30.45
CA SER A 37 0.21 36.45 -29.88
C SER A 37 0.56 36.44 -28.39
N ALA A 38 1.69 37.06 -28.08
CA ALA A 38 1.93 37.66 -26.79
C ALA A 38 0.87 38.76 -26.59
N ALA A 39 0.07 38.63 -25.54
CA ALA A 39 -0.70 39.74 -25.00
C ALA A 39 -0.03 40.17 -23.70
N THR A 40 0.85 41.15 -23.83
CA THR A 40 1.48 41.90 -22.74
C THR A 40 0.38 42.71 -22.03
N GLY A 41 -0.12 42.19 -20.92
CA GLY A 41 -0.97 42.93 -19.98
C GLY A 41 -0.20 43.22 -18.70
N SER A 42 0.81 44.10 -18.76
CA SER A 42 1.44 44.63 -17.54
C SER A 42 0.48 45.60 -16.87
N SER A 43 -0.34 45.08 -15.97
CA SER A 43 -1.11 45.86 -15.02
C SER A 43 -0.20 46.19 -13.83
N PRO A 44 -0.01 47.48 -13.44
CA PRO A 44 0.80 47.81 -12.27
C PRO A 44 0.11 47.33 -11.00
N ILE A 45 0.71 46.35 -10.32
CA ILE A 45 0.27 45.92 -8.99
C ILE A 45 0.64 47.04 -8.01
N PRO A 46 -0.30 47.62 -7.27
CA PRO A 46 0.03 48.56 -6.20
C PRO A 46 0.85 47.84 -5.12
N THR A 47 2.01 48.41 -4.79
CA THR A 47 2.87 48.00 -3.68
C THR A 47 2.12 48.16 -2.36
N GLY A 48 1.42 47.11 -1.94
CA GLY A 48 0.79 46.97 -0.64
C GLY A 48 1.72 46.23 0.31
N SER A 49 2.37 46.98 1.20
CA SER A 49 3.11 46.49 2.37
C SER A 49 2.23 45.59 3.26
N LYS A 50 2.70 44.38 3.58
CA LYS A 50 2.26 43.58 4.75
C LYS A 50 3.49 42.93 5.37
N SER A 51 3.92 43.48 6.50
CA SER A 51 3.92 42.86 7.83
C SER A 51 4.47 41.44 7.84
N PRO A 52 5.58 41.15 8.56
CA PRO A 52 6.00 39.76 8.77
C PRO A 52 4.90 39.06 9.57
N GLU A 53 4.10 38.26 8.87
CA GLU A 53 3.21 37.28 9.48
C GLU A 53 4.11 36.30 10.21
N ALA A 54 4.04 36.31 11.55
CA ALA A 54 4.73 35.35 12.36
C ALA A 54 4.29 33.96 11.89
N ALA A 55 5.22 33.21 11.29
CA ALA A 55 4.99 31.84 10.89
C ALA A 55 4.60 31.06 12.13
N VAL A 56 3.33 30.65 12.20
CA VAL A 56 2.88 29.67 13.18
C VAL A 56 3.56 28.37 12.77
N GLU A 57 4.52 27.89 13.55
CA GLU A 57 5.14 26.58 13.31
C GLU A 57 4.07 25.50 13.47
N THR A 58 3.56 25.00 12.35
CA THR A 58 2.69 23.82 12.35
C THR A 58 3.51 22.63 12.85
N PRO A 59 3.07 21.93 13.90
CA PRO A 59 3.78 20.76 14.39
C PRO A 59 3.90 19.72 13.28
N ALA A 60 5.06 19.06 13.21
CA ALA A 60 5.29 18.00 12.23
C ALA A 60 4.23 16.89 12.39
N PRO A 61 3.71 16.33 11.29
CA PRO A 61 2.75 15.24 11.37
C PRO A 61 3.37 14.03 12.07
N THR A 62 2.60 13.41 12.98
CA THR A 62 2.98 12.15 13.62
C THR A 62 2.43 10.99 12.80
N ILE A 63 3.27 10.01 12.48
CA ILE A 63 2.86 8.82 11.73
C ILE A 63 2.04 7.90 12.65
N GLU A 64 0.80 7.62 12.26
CA GLU A 64 -0.14 6.83 13.06
C GLU A 64 -0.94 5.87 12.16
N PRO A 65 -0.71 4.54 12.25
CA PRO A 65 -1.56 3.56 11.62
C PRO A 65 -2.91 3.46 12.32
N VAL A 66 -3.99 3.39 11.53
CA VAL A 66 -5.37 3.31 11.99
C VAL A 66 -6.04 2.11 11.33
N LEU A 67 -6.42 1.12 12.14
CA LEU A 67 -7.23 -0.01 11.70
C LEU A 67 -8.70 0.39 11.71
N VAL A 68 -9.38 0.24 10.58
CA VAL A 68 -10.77 0.70 10.38
C VAL A 68 -11.75 -0.46 10.42
N VAL A 69 -11.39 -1.59 9.82
CA VAL A 69 -12.22 -2.79 9.76
C VAL A 69 -11.43 -3.99 10.24
N ALA A 70 -12.08 -4.86 11.02
CA ALA A 70 -11.68 -6.22 11.33
C ALA A 70 -12.94 -7.05 11.57
N ALA A 71 -13.31 -7.94 10.64
CA ALA A 71 -14.52 -8.75 10.74
C ALA A 71 -14.38 -10.08 9.98
N VAL A 72 -15.20 -11.08 10.32
CA VAL A 72 -15.43 -12.25 9.44
C VAL A 72 -16.46 -11.85 8.39
N ASP A 73 -16.23 -12.22 7.14
CA ASP A 73 -17.14 -11.95 6.03
C ASP A 73 -18.47 -12.69 6.20
N VAL A 74 -19.52 -12.19 5.54
CA VAL A 74 -20.90 -12.67 5.70
C VAL A 74 -21.09 -14.15 5.31
N ASP A 75 -20.26 -14.65 4.40
CA ASP A 75 -20.26 -16.06 3.97
C ASP A 75 -19.38 -16.96 4.86
N GLY A 76 -18.64 -16.37 5.81
CA GLY A 76 -17.70 -17.06 6.69
C GLY A 76 -16.43 -17.56 6.02
N ALA A 77 -16.18 -17.20 4.75
CA ALA A 77 -15.04 -17.71 4.00
C ALA A 77 -13.72 -17.00 4.36
N HIS A 78 -13.80 -15.69 4.66
CA HIS A 78 -12.63 -14.84 4.89
C HIS A 78 -12.76 -14.00 6.16
N VAL A 79 -11.60 -13.59 6.68
CA VAL A 79 -11.49 -12.50 7.65
C VAL A 79 -11.07 -11.26 6.88
N THR A 80 -11.86 -10.19 6.92
CA THR A 80 -11.54 -8.90 6.31
C THR A 80 -10.91 -7.95 7.32
N ALA A 81 -9.79 -7.33 6.94
CA ALA A 81 -9.22 -6.20 7.67
C ALA A 81 -8.76 -5.09 6.71
N SER A 82 -8.90 -3.83 7.14
CA SER A 82 -8.47 -2.67 6.35
C SER A 82 -8.12 -1.48 7.23
N GLY A 83 -7.32 -0.57 6.69
CA GLY A 83 -6.91 0.63 7.41
C GLY A 83 -6.09 1.60 6.56
N TYR A 84 -5.59 2.64 7.21
CA TYR A 84 -4.76 3.69 6.61
C TYR A 84 -3.74 4.21 7.63
N VAL A 85 -2.83 5.06 7.18
CA VAL A 85 -1.81 5.69 8.01
C VAL A 85 -1.93 7.20 7.91
N GLN A 86 -2.12 7.85 9.05
CA GLN A 86 -2.09 9.30 9.16
C GLN A 86 -0.67 9.83 9.25
N GLY A 87 -0.49 11.08 8.84
CA GLY A 87 0.77 11.81 9.00
C GLY A 87 1.87 11.45 8.00
N VAL A 88 1.57 10.60 7.03
CA VAL A 88 2.43 10.29 5.88
C VAL A 88 1.57 10.02 4.66
N ILE A 89 2.06 10.43 3.48
CA ILE A 89 1.44 10.19 2.18
C ILE A 89 2.57 9.71 1.27
N GLU A 90 2.63 8.40 1.05
CA GLU A 90 3.66 7.77 0.23
C GLU A 90 3.17 6.47 -0.38
N ASP A 91 3.75 6.11 -1.53
CA ASP A 91 3.59 4.81 -2.16
C ASP A 91 4.71 3.86 -1.73
N GLY A 92 4.43 2.56 -1.70
CA GLY A 92 5.44 1.53 -1.42
C GLY A 92 5.77 1.35 0.07
N GLY A 93 5.08 2.04 0.97
CA GLY A 93 5.13 1.75 2.41
C GLY A 93 4.68 0.31 2.67
N ARG A 94 5.16 -0.32 3.74
CA ARG A 94 4.73 -1.69 4.09
C ARG A 94 3.69 -1.65 5.19
N CYS A 95 2.47 -2.07 4.87
CA CYS A 95 1.42 -2.31 5.84
C CYS A 95 1.41 -3.80 6.22
N THR A 96 1.33 -4.11 7.52
CA THR A 96 1.26 -5.48 8.01
C THR A 96 0.07 -5.61 8.95
N PHE A 97 -0.90 -6.44 8.59
CA PHE A 97 -2.03 -6.77 9.44
C PHE A 97 -1.67 -7.99 10.27
N THR A 98 -1.66 -7.85 11.60
CA THR A 98 -1.28 -8.93 12.52
C THR A 98 -2.46 -9.32 13.39
N PHE A 99 -2.84 -10.59 13.30
CA PHE A 99 -3.93 -11.20 14.05
C PHE A 99 -3.33 -12.12 15.11
N THR A 100 -3.66 -11.87 16.37
CA THR A 100 -3.14 -12.62 17.52
C THR A 100 -4.26 -13.15 18.39
N ARG A 101 -4.04 -14.35 18.94
CA ARG A 101 -4.90 -14.93 19.95
C ARG A 101 -4.06 -15.83 20.85
N THR A 102 -4.29 -15.75 22.16
CA THR A 102 -3.63 -16.62 23.13
C THR A 102 -3.88 -18.09 22.81
N GLY A 103 -2.80 -18.87 22.71
CA GLY A 103 -2.87 -20.31 22.41
C GLY A 103 -3.06 -20.64 20.92
N SER A 104 -3.02 -19.65 20.02
CA SER A 104 -3.02 -19.85 18.57
C SER A 104 -1.76 -19.24 17.94
N ALA A 105 -1.33 -19.77 16.79
CA ALA A 105 -0.27 -19.15 16.02
C ALA A 105 -0.76 -17.80 15.44
N PRO A 106 0.07 -16.75 15.42
CA PRO A 106 -0.33 -15.48 14.82
C PRO A 106 -0.49 -15.63 13.30
N VAL A 107 -1.45 -14.90 12.75
CA VAL A 107 -1.61 -14.74 11.30
C VAL A 107 -1.13 -13.35 10.94
N SER A 108 -0.32 -13.23 9.88
CA SER A 108 0.13 -11.92 9.39
C SER A 108 -0.02 -11.84 7.88
N VAL A 109 -0.51 -10.70 7.41
CA VAL A 109 -0.73 -10.43 5.99
C VAL A 109 -0.18 -9.05 5.66
N ASP A 110 0.70 -8.99 4.68
CA ASP A 110 1.26 -7.74 4.19
C ASP A 110 0.42 -7.16 3.05
N HIS A 111 0.37 -5.85 2.98
CA HIS A 111 -0.17 -5.09 1.86
C HIS A 111 0.73 -3.89 1.57
N GLU A 112 0.84 -3.50 0.30
CA GLU A 112 1.58 -2.30 -0.08
C GLU A 112 0.74 -1.05 0.22
N GLY A 113 1.35 -0.07 0.87
CA GLY A 113 0.75 1.23 1.12
C GLY A 113 0.71 2.06 -0.15
N ALA A 114 -0.41 2.74 -0.39
CA ALA A 114 -0.60 3.64 -1.52
C ALA A 114 -0.95 5.04 -1.06
N ALA A 115 -0.40 6.07 -1.71
CA ALA A 115 -0.71 7.45 -1.41
C ALA A 115 -2.20 7.76 -1.67
N ASP A 116 -2.91 8.25 -0.65
CA ASP A 116 -4.32 8.62 -0.74
C ASP A 116 -4.58 10.00 -0.14
N ARG A 117 -4.33 11.03 -0.96
CA ARG A 117 -4.56 12.47 -0.75
C ARG A 117 -4.01 13.08 0.55
N LEU A 118 -4.52 12.64 1.70
CA LEU A 118 -4.18 13.11 3.04
C LEU A 118 -3.54 12.02 3.92
N THR A 119 -3.55 10.76 3.46
CA THR A 119 -3.07 9.58 4.19
C THR A 119 -2.35 8.61 3.26
N THR A 120 -1.75 7.56 3.81
CA THR A 120 -1.36 6.36 3.05
C THR A 120 -2.42 5.27 3.30
N SER A 121 -3.07 4.79 2.25
CA SER A 121 -4.02 3.67 2.33
C SER A 121 -3.27 2.35 2.48
N CYS A 122 -3.69 1.50 3.41
CA CYS A 122 -3.17 0.13 3.55
C CYS A 122 -4.04 -0.92 2.84
N GLY A 123 -5.04 -0.49 2.07
CA GLY A 123 -5.94 -1.37 1.35
C GLY A 123 -6.75 -2.29 2.27
N THR A 124 -7.19 -3.41 1.69
CA THR A 124 -7.98 -4.44 2.37
C THR A 124 -7.31 -5.79 2.18
N VAL A 125 -7.21 -6.57 3.26
CA VAL A 125 -6.74 -7.95 3.24
C VAL A 125 -7.89 -8.91 3.58
N GLN A 126 -7.89 -10.09 2.95
CA GLN A 126 -8.92 -11.12 3.14
C GLN A 126 -8.30 -12.54 3.32
N PRO A 127 -7.50 -12.79 4.38
CA PRO A 127 -7.03 -14.14 4.68
C PRO A 127 -8.18 -15.12 4.87
N ASP A 128 -7.99 -16.38 4.46
CA ASP A 128 -8.97 -17.45 4.65
C ASP A 128 -9.30 -17.64 6.13
N ALA A 129 -10.59 -17.75 6.45
CA ALA A 129 -11.08 -17.95 7.81
C ALA A 129 -10.57 -19.28 8.42
N SER A 130 -10.23 -20.26 7.58
CA SER A 130 -9.67 -21.55 7.98
C SER A 130 -8.31 -21.44 8.70
N ARG A 131 -7.61 -20.31 8.57
CA ARG A 131 -6.35 -20.03 9.27
C ARG A 131 -6.56 -19.63 10.73
N PHE A 132 -7.82 -19.36 11.13
CA PHE A 132 -8.19 -18.86 12.43
C PHE A 132 -8.96 -19.92 13.22
N ALA A 133 -8.55 -20.16 14.46
CA ALA A 133 -9.36 -20.91 15.41
C ALA A 133 -10.49 -20.03 15.97
N ARG A 134 -11.67 -20.62 16.22
CA ARG A 134 -12.87 -19.92 16.77
C ARG A 134 -12.60 -19.21 18.09
N GLY A 135 -13.13 -18.01 18.26
CA GLY A 135 -13.04 -17.18 19.45
C GLY A 135 -12.51 -15.77 19.15
N THR A 136 -12.16 -15.04 20.21
CA THR A 136 -11.71 -13.65 20.11
C THR A 136 -10.23 -13.54 19.71
N TRP A 137 -9.96 -12.70 18.71
CA TRP A 137 -8.65 -12.32 18.20
C TRP A 137 -8.42 -10.83 18.38
N SER A 138 -7.17 -10.43 18.60
CA SER A 138 -6.71 -9.05 18.58
C SER A 138 -6.01 -8.76 17.26
N VAL A 139 -6.43 -7.72 16.55
CA VAL A 139 -5.90 -7.31 15.25
C VAL A 139 -5.21 -5.96 15.37
N THR A 140 -3.97 -5.86 14.89
CA THR A 140 -3.24 -4.59 14.76
C THR A 140 -2.82 -4.33 13.32
N LEU A 141 -2.70 -3.05 12.97
CA LEU A 141 -2.11 -2.59 11.73
C LEU A 141 -0.72 -2.00 12.03
N GLY A 142 0.32 -2.69 11.55
CA GLY A 142 1.68 -2.20 11.52
C GLY A 142 1.98 -1.43 10.24
N TYR A 143 2.86 -0.44 10.33
CA TYR A 143 3.38 0.29 9.19
C TYR A 143 4.89 0.50 9.33
N THR A 144 5.64 0.27 8.24
CA THR A 144 7.08 0.57 8.21
C THR A 144 7.38 1.62 7.16
N SER A 145 8.02 2.71 7.58
CA SER A 145 8.50 3.79 6.72
C SER A 145 9.87 4.30 7.20
N GLY A 146 10.81 4.51 6.27
CA GLY A 146 12.17 4.96 6.59
C GLY A 146 12.91 4.05 7.60
N GLY A 147 12.59 2.76 7.64
CA GLY A 147 13.16 1.80 8.60
C GLY A 147 12.60 1.89 10.02
N ARG A 148 11.61 2.75 10.27
CA ARG A 148 10.91 2.86 11.56
C ARG A 148 9.54 2.17 11.46
N GLY A 149 9.19 1.44 12.52
CA GLY A 149 7.89 0.77 12.64
C GLY A 149 6.92 1.60 13.50
N TYR A 150 5.66 1.56 13.11
CA TYR A 150 4.53 2.16 13.81
C TYR A 150 3.42 1.11 13.91
N GLU A 151 2.57 1.20 14.93
CA GLU A 151 1.50 0.22 15.16
C GLU A 151 0.23 0.94 15.64
N SER A 152 -0.93 0.46 15.18
CA SER A 152 -2.24 0.94 15.61
C SER A 152 -2.60 0.46 17.01
N ALA A 153 -3.64 1.05 17.59
CA ALA A 153 -4.36 0.38 18.67
C ALA A 153 -4.95 -0.96 18.20
N PRO A 154 -5.05 -1.99 19.08
CA PRO A 154 -5.65 -3.26 18.72
C PRO A 154 -7.18 -3.17 18.62
N VAL A 155 -7.76 -3.89 17.66
CA VAL A 155 -9.20 -4.08 17.51
C VAL A 155 -9.55 -5.55 17.75
N GLN A 156 -10.65 -5.80 18.46
CA GLN A 156 -11.14 -7.15 18.70
C GLN A 156 -11.96 -7.66 17.52
N LEU A 157 -11.63 -8.86 17.07
CA LEU A 157 -12.31 -9.62 16.04
C LEU A 157 -12.87 -10.89 16.68
N GLU A 158 -14.16 -11.17 16.51
CA GLU A 158 -14.74 -12.45 16.89
C GLU A 158 -14.82 -13.37 15.68
N VAL A 159 -14.23 -14.57 15.80
CA VAL A 159 -14.33 -15.63 14.79
C VAL A 159 -15.34 -16.68 15.27
N PRO A 160 -16.54 -16.77 14.66
CA PRO A 160 -17.61 -17.64 15.12
C PRO A 160 -17.25 -19.11 15.17
#